data_AF-A0A9E5R6Q7-F1
#
_entry.id   AF-A0A9E5R6Q7-F1
#
_cell.length_a   1.000
_cell.length_b   1.000
_cell.length_c   1.000
_cell.angle_alpha   90.00
_cell.angle_beta   90.00
_cell.angle_gamma   90.00
#
_symmetry.space_group_name_H-M   'P 1'
#
loop_
_entity.id
_entity.type
_entity.pdbx_description
1 polymer ?
#
loop_
_entity_poly.entity_id
_entity_poly.type
_entity_poly.pdbx_seq_one_letter_code
_entity_poly.pdbx_strand_id
1 'polypeptide(L)' 'MPIDESTAPDDLTRIPGIGPKTEQAMHAAGIRTYAALASANPQTLLEALSNVRGISVDRIQSWIEQAQQLEAGA' A
#
# COMPACT_ATOMS: atom_id res chain seq x y z
N MET A 1 26.41 0.56 18.73
CA MET A 1 25.09 -0.08 18.55
C MET A 1 24.24 0.94 17.80
N PRO A 2 23.97 0.78 16.49
CA PRO A 2 22.92 1.53 15.84
C PRO A 2 21.62 0.73 16.03
N ILE A 3 20.63 1.37 16.66
CA ILE A 3 19.25 0.94 16.52
C ILE A 3 18.83 1.39 15.13
N ASP A 4 18.55 0.45 14.24
CA ASP A 4 17.98 0.76 12.93
C ASP A 4 16.50 1.10 13.16
N GLU A 5 16.21 2.40 13.18
CA GLU A 5 14.88 2.97 13.43
C GLU A 5 14.04 3.04 12.13
N SER A 6 14.34 2.23 11.10
CA SER A 6 13.86 2.49 9.73
C SER A 6 13.19 1.31 9.01
N THR A 7 12.76 0.27 9.74
CA THR A 7 11.83 -0.75 9.20
C THR A 7 10.43 -0.64 9.81
N ALA A 8 9.99 0.58 10.13
CA ALA A 8 8.58 0.79 10.38
C ALA A 8 7.84 0.54 9.05
N PRO A 9 6.90 -0.43 8.97
CA PRO A 9 6.06 -0.53 7.80
C PRO A 9 5.41 0.84 7.60
N ASP A 10 5.47 1.38 6.38
CA ASP A 10 4.75 2.60 6.08
C ASP A 10 3.28 2.39 6.39
N ASP A 11 2.66 3.39 7.02
CA ASP A 11 1.23 3.38 7.24
C ASP A 11 0.56 3.55 5.86
N LEU A 12 0.32 2.44 5.17
CA LEU A 12 -0.44 2.42 3.93
C LEU A 12 -1.85 3.00 4.20
N THR A 13 -2.35 2.92 5.44
CA THR A 13 -3.56 3.62 5.88
C THR A 13 -3.54 5.15 5.71
N ARG A 14 -2.38 5.80 5.53
CA ARG A 14 -2.31 7.24 5.21
C ARG A 14 -2.95 7.56 3.87
N ILE A 15 -3.02 6.59 2.96
CA ILE A 15 -3.64 6.77 1.66
C ILE A 15 -5.17 6.69 1.82
N PRO A 16 -5.92 7.77 1.57
CA PRO A 16 -7.38 7.78 1.66
C PRO A 16 -8.00 6.71 0.74
N GLY A 17 -8.62 5.72 1.37
CA GLY A 17 -9.21 4.57 0.72
C GLY A 17 -8.53 3.24 1.05
N ILE A 18 -7.26 3.27 1.50
CA ILE A 18 -6.62 2.10 2.13
C ILE A 18 -7.12 2.02 3.57
N GLY A 19 -8.01 1.06 3.81
CA GLY A 19 -8.41 0.71 5.18
C GLY A 19 -7.45 -0.28 5.81
N PRO A 20 -7.54 -0.52 7.14
CA PRO A 20 -6.71 -1.51 7.84
C PRO A 20 -6.86 -2.93 7.26
N LYS A 21 -8.02 -3.26 6.66
CA LYS A 21 -8.23 -4.52 5.92
C LYS A 21 -7.37 -4.63 4.66
N THR A 22 -7.25 -3.52 3.93
CA THR A 22 -6.48 -3.44 2.68
C THR A 22 -4.99 -3.50 2.97
N GLU A 23 -4.55 -2.72 3.97
CA GLU A 23 -3.17 -2.74 4.45
C GLU A 23 -2.77 -4.13 4.94
N GLN A 24 -3.61 -4.82 5.74
CA GLN A 24 -3.28 -6.18 6.18
C GLN A 24 -3.17 -7.16 5.02
N ALA A 25 -4.01 -7.05 3.99
CA ALA A 25 -3.92 -7.90 2.79
C ALA A 25 -2.63 -7.61 1.99
N MET A 26 -2.25 -6.34 1.86
CA MET A 26 -0.99 -5.92 1.24
C MET A 26 0.22 -6.41 2.04
N HIS A 27 0.20 -6.23 3.36
CA HIS A 27 1.26 -6.72 4.25
C HIS A 27 1.39 -8.24 4.20
N ALA A 28 0.27 -8.95 4.09
CA ALA A 28 0.26 -10.40 3.89
C ALA A 28 0.84 -10.82 2.53
N ALA A 29 0.68 -9.97 1.50
CA ALA A 29 1.32 -10.11 0.20
C ALA A 29 2.80 -9.67 0.18
N GLY A 30 3.34 -9.20 1.32
CA GLY A 30 4.73 -8.70 1.43
C GLY A 30 4.90 -7.22 1.09
N ILE A 31 3.81 -6.51 0.77
CA ILE A 31 3.78 -5.09 0.47
C ILE A 31 3.62 -4.35 1.80
N ARG A 32 4.73 -3.88 2.38
CA ARG A 32 4.79 -3.22 3.69
C ARG A 32 5.25 -1.77 3.65
N THR A 33 5.57 -1.27 2.46
CA THR A 33 6.07 0.08 2.23
C THR A 33 5.37 0.69 1.03
N TYR A 34 5.34 2.01 0.96
CA TYR A 34 4.82 2.70 -0.21
C TYR A 34 5.64 2.33 -1.46
N ALA A 35 6.95 2.06 -1.34
CA ALA A 35 7.82 1.57 -2.43
C ALA A 35 7.31 0.26 -3.02
N ALA A 36 7.00 -0.69 -2.12
CA ALA A 36 6.50 -1.99 -2.50
C ALA A 36 5.10 -1.86 -3.12
N LEU A 37 4.29 -0.90 -2.66
CA LEU A 37 2.96 -0.64 -3.21
C LEU A 37 3.04 0.01 -4.59
N ALA A 38 3.93 0.99 -4.77
CA ALA A 38 4.21 1.66 -6.03
C ALA A 38 4.75 0.70 -7.09
N SER A 39 5.57 -0.27 -6.66
CA SER A 39 6.11 -1.32 -7.52
C SER A 39 5.20 -2.55 -7.63
N ALA A 40 4.11 -2.62 -6.86
CA ALA A 40 3.18 -3.74 -6.89
C ALA A 40 2.19 -3.62 -8.05
N ASN A 41 1.81 -4.77 -8.59
CA ASN A 41 0.87 -4.82 -9.70
C ASN A 41 -0.55 -4.45 -9.22
N PRO A 42 -1.22 -3.48 -9.87
CA PRO A 42 -2.58 -3.08 -9.52
C PRO A 42 -3.59 -4.23 -9.66
N GLN A 43 -3.33 -5.17 -10.57
CA GLN A 43 -4.14 -6.39 -10.74
C GLN A 43 -4.02 -7.34 -9.55
N THR A 44 -2.80 -7.62 -9.08
CA THR A 44 -2.57 -8.47 -7.89
C THR A 44 -3.18 -7.84 -6.64
N LEU A 45 -3.06 -6.52 -6.52
CA LEU A 45 -3.72 -5.75 -5.47
C LEU A 45 -5.25 -5.88 -5.57
N LEU A 46 -5.82 -5.74 -6.77
CA LEU A 46 -7.25 -5.87 -7.00
C LEU A 46 -7.74 -7.27 -6.63
N GLU A 47 -6.99 -8.32 -6.99
CA GLU A 47 -7.31 -9.70 -6.65
C GLU A 47 -7.22 -9.94 -5.13
N ALA A 48 -6.14 -9.49 -4.48
CA ALA A 48 -5.97 -9.56 -3.03
C ALA A 48 -7.07 -8.78 -2.28
N LEU A 49 -7.57 -7.71 -2.90
CA LEU A 49 -8.58 -6.81 -2.36
C LEU A 49 -9.97 -7.06 -2.94
N SER A 50 -10.16 -8.13 -3.71
CA SER A 50 -11.45 -8.45 -4.33
C SER A 50 -12.52 -8.74 -3.29
N ASN A 51 -12.12 -9.14 -2.08
CA ASN A 51 -13.01 -9.33 -0.93
C ASN A 51 -13.39 -8.01 -0.22
N VAL A 52 -12.75 -6.89 -0.57
CA VAL A 52 -13.07 -5.57 -0.05
C VAL A 52 -14.04 -4.88 -1.01
N ARG A 53 -15.26 -4.68 -0.55
CA ARG A 53 -16.33 -4.07 -1.33
C ARG A 53 -16.03 -2.59 -1.59
N GLY A 54 -16.08 -2.16 -2.86
CA GLY A 54 -15.88 -0.76 -3.26
C GLY A 54 -14.45 -0.40 -3.67
N ILE A 55 -13.58 -1.39 -3.89
CA ILE A 55 -12.27 -1.20 -4.51
C ILE A 55 -12.39 -1.44 -6.02
N SER A 56 -11.92 -0.46 -6.80
CA SER A 56 -11.84 -0.52 -8.26
C SER A 56 -10.40 -0.32 -8.70
N VAL A 57 -10.06 -0.74 -9.93
CA VAL A 57 -8.72 -0.53 -10.53
C VAL A 57 -8.31 0.95 -10.51
N ASP A 58 -9.24 1.85 -10.77
CA ASP A 58 -9.04 3.31 -10.69
C ASP A 58 -8.57 3.76 -9.30
N ARG A 59 -9.20 3.23 -8.25
CA ARG A 59 -8.84 3.51 -6.87
C ARG A 59 -7.46 2.96 -6.50
N ILE A 60 -7.13 1.77 -7.02
CA ILE A 60 -5.81 1.17 -6.82
C ILE A 60 -4.72 1.96 -7.53
N GLN A 61 -4.96 2.43 -8.76
CA GLN A 61 -4.03 3.34 -9.44
C GLN A 61 -3.82 4.60 -8.61
N SER A 62 -4.90 5.19 -8.09
CA SER A 62 -4.79 6.36 -7.21
C SER A 62 -3.95 6.05 -5.95
N TRP A 63 -4.00 4.83 -5.42
CA TRP A 63 -3.12 4.43 -4.31
C TRP A 63 -1.66 4.29 -4.71
N ILE A 64 -1.37 3.72 -5.88
CA ILE A 64 -0.01 3.61 -6.43
C ILE A 64 0.58 5.00 -6.62
N GLU A 65 -0.18 5.91 -7.24
CA GLU A 65 0.25 7.30 -7.44
C GLU A 65 0.47 8.03 -6.11
N GLN A 66 -0.44 7.87 -5.13
CA GLN A 66 -0.27 8.48 -3.82
C GLN A 66 0.89 7.87 -3.03
N ALA A 67 1.13 6.56 -3.12
CA ALA A 67 2.30 5.92 -2.54
C ALA A 67 3.58 6.49 -3.14
N GLN A 68 3.68 6.61 -4.47
CA GLN A 68 4.84 7.26 -5.11
C GLN A 68 5.02 8.71 -4.66
N GLN A 69 3.93 9.45 -4.48
CA GLN A 69 3.97 10.84 -4.03
C GLN A 69 4.43 10.97 -2.58
N LEU A 70 4.00 10.04 -1.71
CA LEU A 70 4.41 9.96 -0.31
C LEU A 70 5.88 9.53 -0.19
N GLU A 71 6.32 8.57 -1.00
CA GLU A 71 7.72 8.12 -1.07
C GLU A 71 8.66 9.22 -1.56
N ALA A 72 8.28 9.92 -2.62
CA ALA A 72 9.09 11.00 -3.16
C ALA A 72 9.08 12.26 -2.28
N GLY A 73 8.16 12.34 -1.32
CA GLY A 73 8.00 13.46 -0.41
C GLY A 73 8.40 13.20 1.05
N ALA A 74 8.86 11.98 1.37
CA ALA A 74 9.33 11.57 2.70
C ALA A 74 10.85 11.70 2.84
#